data_AF-A0A938VV16-F1
#
_entry.id   AF-A0A938VV16-F1
#
_cell.length_a   1.000
_cell.length_b   1.000
_cell.length_c   1.000
_cell.angle_alpha   90.00
_cell.angle_beta   90.00
_cell.angle_gamma   90.00
#
_symmetry.space_group_name_H-M   'P 1'
#
loop_
_entity.id
_entity.type
_entity.pdbx_description
1 polymer ?
#
loop_
_entity_poly.entity_id
_entity_poly.type
_entity_poly.pdbx_seq_one_letter_code
_entity_poly.pdbx_strand_id
1 'polypeptide(L)'
;MSTGLANGISPSFRIQPHPVDEVGIKERAARLATRSIKKSSKVEGLKLALSMIDLTTLEGADTPGRVRQLCAKALHLHSARPELPLVAAVCVYPTMVRIAREALKGTPVKIAAVATAFPSGMNPLEVKLEDTRYAVGEGADEIDMVISRGDFLRGDYGRVADEIVEVKKACGRAHLKVILETGELGTLDRVRLASDIAMEAGADFIKTSTGKIQPAATPEVVLVMLQAI
;
A
#
# COMPACT_ATOMS: atom_id res chain seq x y z
N MET A 1 -29.32 -28.63 -5.68
CA MET A 1 -29.27 -27.21 -6.08
C MET A 1 -29.67 -26.36 -4.89
N SER A 2 -28.69 -25.88 -4.13
CA SER A 2 -28.79 -24.77 -3.17
C SER A 2 -27.37 -24.49 -2.71
N THR A 3 -26.68 -23.60 -3.42
CA THR A 3 -25.37 -23.08 -3.02
C THR A 3 -25.60 -21.98 -1.99
N GLY A 4 -25.65 -22.37 -0.71
CA GLY A 4 -25.53 -21.43 0.39
C GLY A 4 -24.11 -20.87 0.40
N LEU A 5 -23.93 -19.70 -0.22
CA LEU A 5 -22.75 -18.88 0.00
C LEU A 5 -22.80 -18.41 1.45
N ALA A 6 -21.90 -18.97 2.26
CA ALA A 6 -21.58 -18.45 3.57
C ALA A 6 -21.11 -17.01 3.38
N ASN A 7 -21.93 -16.05 3.79
CA ASN A 7 -21.53 -14.67 3.96
C ASN A 7 -20.43 -14.66 5.02
N GLY A 8 -19.17 -14.65 4.59
CA GLY A 8 -17.96 -14.61 5.43
C GLY A 8 -17.76 -13.28 6.16
N ILE A 9 -18.75 -12.41 6.14
CA ILE A 9 -18.74 -11.13 6.80
C ILE A 9 -19.41 -11.29 8.17
N SER A 10 -18.73 -10.88 9.25
CA SER A 10 -19.35 -10.68 10.56
C SER A 10 -20.69 -9.91 10.39
N PRO A 11 -21.79 -10.27 11.08
CA PRO A 11 -23.07 -9.55 11.00
C PRO A 11 -22.98 -8.02 11.20
N SER A 12 -21.83 -7.52 11.67
CA SER A 12 -21.49 -6.11 11.89
C SER A 12 -21.01 -5.34 10.66
N PHE A 13 -20.51 -5.97 9.60
CA PHE A 13 -19.99 -5.24 8.43
C PHE A 13 -21.13 -5.04 7.42
N ARG A 14 -21.79 -3.89 7.57
CA ARG A 14 -22.70 -3.36 6.56
C ARG A 14 -21.93 -2.32 5.76
N ILE A 15 -21.68 -2.63 4.50
CA ILE A 15 -21.23 -1.64 3.53
C ILE A 15 -22.29 -0.54 3.46
N GLN A 16 -22.02 0.60 4.10
CA GLN A 16 -22.84 1.78 3.91
C GLN A 16 -22.27 2.56 2.73
N PRO A 17 -23.07 2.82 1.68
CA PRO A 17 -22.61 3.66 0.60
C PRO A 17 -22.34 5.07 1.14
N HIS A 18 -21.12 5.54 0.95
CA HIS A 18 -20.70 6.91 1.24
C HIS A 18 -20.49 7.65 -0.09
N PRO A 19 -21.51 8.37 -0.61
CA PRO A 19 -21.38 9.10 -1.85
C PRO A 19 -20.26 10.13 -1.75
N VAL A 20 -19.44 10.22 -2.80
CA VAL A 20 -18.38 11.21 -2.91
C VAL A 20 -18.87 12.42 -3.69
N ASP A 21 -18.77 13.61 -3.08
CA ASP A 21 -18.93 14.88 -3.79
C ASP A 21 -17.73 15.13 -4.70
N GLU A 22 -17.77 14.55 -5.91
CA GLU A 22 -16.67 14.61 -6.87
C GLU A 22 -16.32 16.05 -7.27
N VAL A 23 -17.30 16.95 -7.36
CA VAL A 23 -17.07 18.37 -7.68
C VAL A 23 -16.30 19.03 -6.54
N GLY A 24 -16.77 18.88 -5.30
CA GLY A 24 -16.10 19.42 -4.12
C GLY A 24 -14.69 18.86 -3.92
N ILE A 25 -14.45 17.58 -4.24
CA ILE A 25 -13.12 16.96 -4.23
C ILE A 25 -12.19 17.64 -5.23
N LYS A 26 -12.63 17.78 -6.50
CA LYS A 26 -11.83 18.42 -7.55
C LYS A 26 -11.50 19.87 -7.21
N GLU A 27 -12.48 20.64 -6.75
CA GLU A 27 -12.28 22.02 -6.33
C GLU A 27 -11.31 22.13 -5.15
N ARG A 28 -11.45 21.25 -4.15
CA ARG A 28 -10.56 21.23 -2.98
C ARG A 28 -9.14 20.85 -3.37
N ALA A 29 -8.95 19.85 -4.21
CA ALA A 29 -7.65 19.42 -4.72
C ALA A 29 -6.97 20.56 -5.50
N ALA A 30 -7.68 21.19 -6.44
CA ALA A 30 -7.18 22.32 -7.22
C ALA A 30 -6.78 23.50 -6.32
N ARG A 31 -7.60 23.81 -5.30
CA ARG A 31 -7.30 24.88 -4.34
C ARG A 31 -6.04 24.62 -3.52
N LEU A 32 -5.73 23.36 -3.18
CA LEU A 32 -4.50 23.04 -2.44
C LEU A 32 -3.24 23.30 -3.28
N ALA A 33 -3.32 23.13 -4.60
CA ALA A 33 -2.20 23.34 -5.51
C ALA A 33 -1.79 24.81 -5.68
N THR A 34 -2.69 25.77 -5.40
CA THR A 34 -2.43 27.21 -5.61
C THR A 34 -1.96 27.95 -4.36
N ARG A 35 -1.96 27.30 -3.19
CA ARG A 35 -1.62 27.96 -1.93
C ARG A 35 -0.11 28.13 -1.80
N SER A 36 0.31 29.39 -1.62
CA SER A 36 1.68 29.67 -1.20
C SER A 36 1.88 29.28 0.26
N ILE A 37 2.99 28.60 0.54
CA ILE A 37 3.41 28.23 1.89
C ILE A 37 4.78 28.85 2.19
N LYS A 38 5.01 29.21 3.45
CA LYS A 38 6.26 29.84 3.90
C LYS A 38 7.45 28.95 3.55
N LYS A 39 8.60 29.55 3.25
CA LYS A 39 9.83 28.82 2.90
C LYS A 39 10.22 27.80 3.98
N SER A 40 10.12 28.15 5.25
CA SER A 40 10.40 27.23 6.36
C SER A 40 9.50 25.99 6.32
N SER A 41 8.18 26.18 6.19
CA SER A 41 7.21 25.10 6.06
C SER A 41 7.42 24.23 4.82
N LYS A 42 7.88 24.81 3.69
CA LYS A 42 8.28 24.02 2.51
C LYS A 42 9.43 23.08 2.85
N VAL A 43 10.46 23.59 3.52
CA VAL A 43 11.64 22.79 3.88
C VAL A 43 11.27 21.69 4.88
N GLU A 44 10.46 21.99 5.89
CA GLU A 44 9.95 21.00 6.85
C GLU A 44 9.11 19.93 6.15
N GLY A 45 8.19 20.33 5.27
CA GLY A 45 7.35 19.40 4.50
C GLY A 45 8.17 18.49 3.58
N LEU A 46 9.23 19.01 2.94
CA LEU A 46 10.13 18.19 2.12
C LEU A 46 10.93 17.19 2.97
N LYS A 47 11.41 17.59 4.14
CA LYS A 47 12.10 16.66 5.06
C LYS A 47 11.14 15.59 5.56
N LEU A 48 9.92 15.95 5.94
CA LEU A 48 8.89 15.00 6.34
C LEU A 48 8.55 14.04 5.20
N ALA A 49 8.42 14.53 3.97
CA ALA A 49 8.19 13.68 2.81
C ALA A 49 9.31 12.64 2.67
N LEU A 50 10.58 13.04 2.76
CA LEU A 50 11.73 12.13 2.70
C LEU A 50 11.69 11.07 3.81
N SER A 51 11.29 11.44 5.03
CA SER A 51 11.20 10.49 6.15
C SER A 51 10.02 9.53 6.07
N MET A 52 9.06 9.75 5.17
CA MET A 52 7.90 8.88 4.95
C MET A 52 8.03 8.04 3.67
N ILE A 53 9.20 8.06 3.02
CA ILE A 53 9.42 7.27 1.80
C ILE A 53 9.54 5.78 2.13
N ASP A 54 8.82 4.97 1.36
CA ASP A 54 9.16 3.57 1.12
C ASP A 54 10.04 3.51 -0.13
N LEU A 55 11.37 3.46 0.06
CA LEU A 55 12.31 3.52 -1.05
C LEU A 55 12.30 2.18 -1.79
N THR A 56 11.78 2.19 -3.01
CA THR A 56 11.29 0.96 -3.65
C THR A 56 12.15 0.54 -4.85
N THR A 57 12.39 -0.76 -5.01
CA THR A 57 12.77 -1.38 -6.29
C THR A 57 11.95 -2.65 -6.47
N LEU A 58 11.27 -2.77 -7.62
CA LEU A 58 10.36 -3.87 -7.94
C LEU A 58 10.49 -4.23 -9.43
N GLU A 59 11.72 -4.47 -9.85
CA GLU A 59 12.06 -4.81 -11.23
C GLU A 59 12.40 -6.29 -11.36
N GLY A 60 11.99 -6.92 -12.46
CA GLY A 60 12.33 -8.34 -12.72
C GLY A 60 13.85 -8.59 -12.86
N ALA A 61 14.63 -7.53 -13.08
CA ALA A 61 16.09 -7.55 -13.12
C ALA A 61 16.76 -7.22 -11.78
N ASP A 62 16.00 -7.12 -10.68
CA ASP A 62 16.59 -6.85 -9.37
C ASP A 62 17.52 -7.98 -8.93
N THR A 63 18.68 -7.58 -8.39
CA THR A 63 19.71 -8.48 -7.88
C THR A 63 20.04 -8.16 -6.43
N PRO A 64 20.66 -9.09 -5.68
CA PRO A 64 21.12 -8.80 -4.32
C PRO A 64 22.02 -7.56 -4.23
N GLY A 65 22.86 -7.31 -5.24
CA GLY A 65 23.71 -6.12 -5.30
C GLY A 65 22.91 -4.83 -5.44
N ARG A 66 21.89 -4.81 -6.29
CA ARG A 66 20.99 -3.67 -6.48
C ARG A 66 20.18 -3.36 -5.22
N VAL A 67 19.69 -4.39 -4.52
CA VAL A 67 18.98 -4.23 -3.25
C VAL A 67 19.89 -3.72 -2.15
N ARG A 68 21.15 -4.19 -2.07
CA ARG A 68 22.14 -3.61 -1.15
C ARG A 68 22.42 -2.13 -1.45
N GLN A 69 22.50 -1.76 -2.72
CA GLN A 69 22.64 -0.36 -3.12
C GLN A 69 21.42 0.49 -2.73
N LEU A 70 20.20 -0.03 -2.90
CA LEU A 70 18.97 0.60 -2.42
C LEU A 70 19.02 0.84 -0.92
N CYS A 71 19.44 -0.16 -0.14
CA CYS A 71 19.58 -0.06 1.31
C CYS A 71 20.63 0.99 1.70
N ALA A 72 21.78 1.04 1.03
CA ALA A 72 22.78 2.08 1.26
C ALA A 72 22.23 3.48 0.98
N LYS A 73 21.42 3.63 -0.08
CA LYS A 73 20.74 4.89 -0.40
C LYS A 73 19.66 5.25 0.63
N ALA A 74 18.95 4.27 1.19
CA ALA A 74 17.98 4.48 2.26
C ALA A 74 18.62 5.08 3.53
N LEU A 75 19.89 4.71 3.79
CA LEU A 75 20.68 5.25 4.91
C LEU A 75 21.36 6.59 4.58
N HIS A 76 21.67 6.82 3.31
CA HIS A 76 22.38 8.00 2.84
C HIS A 76 21.76 8.53 1.54
N LEU A 77 20.64 9.25 1.68
CA LEU A 77 19.86 9.74 0.54
C LEU A 77 20.67 10.62 -0.42
N HIS A 78 21.64 11.37 0.10
CA HIS A 78 22.52 12.21 -0.70
C HIS A 78 23.89 12.39 -0.01
N SER A 79 24.98 12.11 -0.74
CA SER A 79 26.35 12.13 -0.19
C SER A 79 26.78 13.49 0.38
N ALA A 80 26.39 14.58 -0.27
CA ALA A 80 26.72 15.94 0.17
C ALA A 80 25.72 16.54 1.20
N ARG A 81 24.73 15.77 1.67
CA ARG A 81 23.66 16.27 2.56
C ARG A 81 23.40 15.29 3.72
N PRO A 82 24.36 15.15 4.65
CA PRO A 82 24.26 14.21 5.77
C PRO A 82 23.16 14.56 6.77
N GLU A 83 22.59 15.76 6.71
CA GLU A 83 21.50 16.23 7.57
C GLU A 83 20.10 15.78 7.10
N LEU A 84 20.00 15.10 5.96
CA LEU A 84 18.74 14.54 5.48
C LEU A 84 18.30 13.37 6.37
N PRO A 85 16.98 13.19 6.56
CA PRO A 85 16.48 12.08 7.36
C PRO A 85 16.68 10.74 6.65
N LEU A 86 16.58 9.66 7.42
CA LEU A 86 16.39 8.32 6.88
C LEU A 86 14.99 8.19 6.27
N VAL A 87 14.85 7.33 5.28
CA VAL A 87 13.53 6.92 4.77
C VAL A 87 12.83 6.01 5.80
N ALA A 88 11.50 5.86 5.69
CA ALA A 88 10.73 5.00 6.60
C ALA A 88 11.05 3.52 6.36
N ALA A 89 11.06 3.10 5.09
CA ALA A 89 11.28 1.72 4.70
C ALA A 89 12.04 1.60 3.38
N VAL A 90 12.52 0.39 3.09
CA VAL A 90 12.75 -0.07 1.71
C VAL A 90 11.64 -1.04 1.31
N CYS A 91 11.21 -1.03 0.05
CA CYS A 91 10.23 -1.96 -0.49
C CYS A 91 10.83 -2.79 -1.63
N VAL A 92 10.74 -4.12 -1.51
CA VAL A 92 11.38 -5.09 -2.43
C VAL A 92 10.45 -6.29 -2.71
N TYR A 93 10.84 -7.15 -3.65
CA TYR A 93 10.20 -8.46 -3.82
C TYR A 93 10.52 -9.41 -2.65
N PRO A 94 9.64 -10.38 -2.33
CA PRO A 94 9.81 -11.30 -1.20
C PRO A 94 11.16 -12.02 -1.18
N THR A 95 11.67 -12.44 -2.33
CA THR A 95 12.96 -13.15 -2.45
C THR A 95 14.18 -12.29 -2.09
N MET A 96 14.00 -10.96 -1.99
CA MET A 96 15.05 -9.99 -1.66
C MET A 96 14.96 -9.49 -0.22
N VAL A 97 13.93 -9.87 0.54
CA VAL A 97 13.69 -9.39 1.91
C VAL A 97 14.87 -9.71 2.83
N ARG A 98 15.38 -10.94 2.82
CA ARG A 98 16.53 -11.32 3.65
C ARG A 98 17.81 -10.56 3.30
N ILE A 99 18.04 -10.28 2.02
CA ILE A 99 19.18 -9.45 1.58
C ILE A 99 19.04 -8.02 2.14
N ALA A 100 17.84 -7.43 2.07
CA ALA A 100 17.58 -6.12 2.67
C ALA A 100 17.74 -6.16 4.20
N ARG A 101 17.28 -7.24 4.86
CA ARG A 101 17.36 -7.43 6.31
C ARG A 101 18.79 -7.48 6.81
N GLU A 102 19.65 -8.21 6.10
CA GLU A 102 21.08 -8.25 6.39
C GLU A 102 21.73 -6.88 6.20
N ALA A 103 21.40 -6.18 5.11
CA ALA A 103 21.98 -4.89 4.77
C ALA A 103 21.57 -3.75 5.73
N LEU A 104 20.36 -3.81 6.28
CA LEU A 104 19.78 -2.79 7.17
C LEU A 104 19.81 -3.20 8.66
N LYS A 105 20.57 -4.25 9.01
CA LYS A 105 20.68 -4.75 10.38
C LYS A 105 21.14 -3.64 11.34
N GLY A 106 20.39 -3.46 12.43
CA GLY A 106 20.70 -2.46 13.46
C GLY A 106 20.27 -1.03 13.11
N THR A 107 19.60 -0.83 11.97
CA THR A 107 19.04 0.47 11.58
C THR A 107 17.53 0.52 11.87
N PRO A 108 16.93 1.72 11.97
CA PRO A 108 15.49 1.85 12.18
C PRO A 108 14.67 1.68 10.88
N VAL A 109 15.32 1.62 9.71
CA VAL A 109 14.65 1.52 8.41
C VAL A 109 13.93 0.19 8.31
N LYS A 110 12.62 0.25 8.02
CA LYS A 110 11.75 -0.91 7.88
C LYS A 110 11.94 -1.61 6.54
N ILE A 111 11.46 -2.84 6.45
CA ILE A 111 11.47 -3.62 5.22
C ILE A 111 10.04 -3.98 4.86
N ALA A 112 9.53 -3.33 3.83
CA ALA A 112 8.30 -3.71 3.16
C ALA A 112 8.60 -4.73 2.07
N ALA A 113 7.66 -5.65 1.87
CA ALA A 113 7.66 -6.56 0.73
C ALA A 113 6.32 -6.47 0.00
N VAL A 114 6.33 -6.38 -1.32
CA VAL A 114 5.11 -6.68 -2.08
C VAL A 114 4.82 -8.17 -1.99
N ALA A 115 3.56 -8.53 -1.85
CA ALA A 115 3.13 -9.93 -1.80
C ALA A 115 1.82 -10.11 -2.56
N THR A 116 1.17 -11.25 -2.34
CA THR A 116 -0.17 -11.58 -2.83
C THR A 116 -0.29 -11.48 -4.35
N ALA A 117 0.70 -12.00 -5.08
CA ALA A 117 0.75 -12.00 -6.55
C ALA A 117 0.82 -10.61 -7.19
N PHE A 118 1.59 -9.71 -6.57
CA PHE A 118 1.94 -8.41 -7.15
C PHE A 118 2.52 -8.55 -8.57
N PRO A 119 2.19 -7.62 -9.51
CA PRO A 119 1.28 -6.48 -9.35
C PRO A 119 -0.19 -6.85 -9.63
N SER A 120 -0.47 -8.07 -10.06
CA SER A 120 -1.80 -8.45 -10.58
C SER A 120 -2.85 -8.66 -9.46
N GLY A 121 -2.46 -9.29 -8.35
CA GLY A 121 -3.41 -9.77 -7.34
C GLY A 121 -4.26 -10.96 -7.81
N MET A 122 -3.89 -11.65 -8.90
CA MET A 122 -4.76 -12.60 -9.60
C MET A 122 -4.47 -14.10 -9.33
N ASN A 123 -3.70 -14.42 -8.30
CA ASN A 123 -3.47 -15.82 -7.91
C ASN A 123 -4.54 -16.32 -6.92
N PRO A 124 -4.72 -17.65 -6.77
CA PRO A 124 -5.55 -18.22 -5.71
C PRO A 124 -5.14 -17.76 -4.31
N LEU A 125 -6.11 -17.69 -3.40
CA LEU A 125 -5.90 -17.22 -2.02
C LEU A 125 -4.76 -17.96 -1.32
N GLU A 126 -4.69 -19.29 -1.44
CA GLU A 126 -3.64 -20.09 -0.81
C GLU A 126 -2.23 -19.65 -1.22
N VAL A 127 -2.01 -19.41 -2.52
CA VAL A 127 -0.73 -18.90 -3.04
C VAL A 127 -0.42 -17.52 -2.49
N LYS A 128 -1.42 -16.64 -2.37
CA LYS A 128 -1.24 -15.31 -1.76
C LYS A 128 -0.83 -15.42 -0.30
N LEU A 129 -1.47 -16.31 0.46
CA LEU A 129 -1.16 -16.51 1.88
C LEU A 129 0.24 -17.12 2.08
N GLU A 130 0.65 -18.06 1.23
CA GLU A 130 2.02 -18.60 1.25
C GLU A 130 3.06 -17.54 0.93
N ASP A 131 2.83 -16.72 -0.10
CA ASP A 131 3.69 -15.60 -0.47
C ASP A 131 3.86 -14.58 0.68
N THR A 132 2.75 -14.22 1.35
CA THR A 132 2.77 -13.37 2.55
C THR A 132 3.56 -14.01 3.69
N ARG A 133 3.31 -15.29 4.02
CA ARG A 133 4.04 -15.98 5.10
C ARG A 133 5.52 -16.11 4.78
N TYR A 134 5.87 -16.34 3.52
CA TYR A 134 7.26 -16.38 3.06
C TYR A 134 7.94 -15.03 3.29
N ALA A 135 7.35 -13.92 2.82
CA ALA A 135 7.91 -12.58 3.01
C ALA A 135 8.09 -12.23 4.50
N VAL A 136 7.10 -12.54 5.35
CA VAL A 136 7.19 -12.34 6.80
C VAL A 136 8.29 -13.23 7.41
N GLY A 137 8.37 -14.50 7.01
CA GLY A 137 9.40 -15.45 7.48
C GLY A 137 10.83 -15.04 7.12
N GLU A 138 11.00 -14.39 5.97
CA GLU A 138 12.27 -13.78 5.54
C GLU A 138 12.62 -12.49 6.29
N GLY A 139 11.68 -11.99 7.10
CA GLY A 139 11.87 -10.87 8.01
C GLY A 139 11.31 -9.53 7.50
N ALA A 140 10.25 -9.52 6.70
CA ALA A 140 9.53 -8.29 6.35
C ALA A 140 8.85 -7.69 7.60
N ASP A 141 8.99 -6.38 7.78
CA ASP A 141 8.23 -5.63 8.80
C ASP A 141 6.82 -5.28 8.29
N GLU A 142 6.65 -5.17 6.98
CA GLU A 142 5.44 -4.68 6.32
C GLU A 142 5.17 -5.49 5.04
N ILE A 143 3.89 -5.70 4.74
CA ILE A 143 3.43 -6.42 3.55
C ILE A 143 2.52 -5.51 2.74
N ASP A 144 2.86 -5.31 1.47
CA ASP A 144 2.07 -4.57 0.52
C ASP A 144 1.26 -5.57 -0.33
N MET A 145 -0.01 -5.78 0.02
CA MET A 145 -0.93 -6.66 -0.73
C MET A 145 -1.65 -5.90 -1.84
N VAL A 146 -2.02 -6.58 -2.91
CA VAL A 146 -2.92 -6.05 -3.95
C VAL A 146 -4.26 -6.75 -3.85
N ILE A 147 -5.35 -5.99 -3.77
CA ILE A 147 -6.70 -6.57 -3.70
C ILE A 147 -7.04 -7.35 -4.98
N SER A 148 -7.92 -8.35 -4.86
CA SER A 148 -8.59 -8.99 -5.99
C SER A 148 -9.51 -8.00 -6.74
N ARG A 149 -8.95 -7.17 -7.62
CA ARG A 149 -9.67 -6.15 -8.40
C ARG A 149 -10.84 -6.72 -9.20
N GLY A 150 -10.67 -7.91 -9.80
CA GLY A 150 -11.73 -8.57 -10.55
C GLY A 150 -12.96 -8.88 -9.70
N ASP A 151 -12.74 -9.32 -8.46
CA ASP A 151 -13.80 -9.57 -7.48
C ASP A 151 -14.48 -8.26 -7.06
N PHE A 152 -13.68 -7.20 -6.81
CA PHE A 152 -14.21 -5.87 -6.50
C PHE A 152 -15.09 -5.33 -7.63
N LEU A 153 -14.61 -5.38 -8.88
CA LEU A 153 -15.29 -4.80 -10.04
C LEU A 153 -16.59 -5.53 -10.42
N ARG A 154 -16.73 -6.82 -10.08
CA ARG A 154 -17.98 -7.57 -10.23
C ARG A 154 -18.94 -7.43 -9.03
N GLY A 155 -18.56 -6.67 -8.00
CA GLY A 155 -19.39 -6.43 -6.81
C GLY A 155 -19.25 -7.47 -5.70
N ASP A 156 -18.24 -8.35 -5.77
CA ASP A 156 -17.99 -9.39 -4.76
C ASP A 156 -17.12 -8.83 -3.61
N TYR A 157 -17.64 -7.81 -2.95
CA TYR A 157 -16.93 -7.06 -1.90
C TYR A 157 -16.61 -7.90 -0.67
N GLY A 158 -17.48 -8.87 -0.34
CA GLY A 158 -17.26 -9.79 0.77
C GLY A 158 -16.02 -10.64 0.56
N ARG A 159 -15.84 -11.18 -0.65
CA ARG A 159 -14.63 -11.95 -0.98
C ARG A 159 -13.35 -11.11 -0.91
N VAL A 160 -13.42 -9.83 -1.28
CA VAL A 160 -12.28 -8.90 -1.14
C VAL A 160 -11.96 -8.65 0.34
N ALA A 161 -12.98 -8.41 1.18
CA ALA A 161 -12.82 -8.23 2.61
C ALA A 161 -12.23 -9.50 3.28
N ASP A 162 -12.79 -10.67 2.97
CA ASP A 162 -12.34 -11.95 3.50
C ASP A 162 -10.88 -12.23 3.13
N GLU A 163 -10.48 -11.94 1.88
CA GLU A 163 -9.09 -12.05 1.46
C GLU A 163 -8.15 -11.15 2.28
N ILE A 164 -8.53 -9.89 2.52
CA ILE A 164 -7.74 -8.96 3.34
C ILE A 164 -7.62 -9.46 4.78
N VAL A 165 -8.71 -9.98 5.37
CA VAL A 165 -8.71 -10.55 6.72
C VAL A 165 -7.74 -11.74 6.81
N GLU A 166 -7.77 -12.65 5.84
CA GLU A 166 -6.87 -13.82 5.84
C GLU A 166 -5.41 -13.42 5.62
N VAL A 167 -5.14 -12.45 4.74
CA VAL A 167 -3.78 -11.89 4.55
C VAL A 167 -3.32 -11.20 5.83
N LYS A 168 -4.16 -10.41 6.50
CA LYS A 168 -3.85 -9.76 7.79
C LYS A 168 -3.48 -10.78 8.87
N LYS A 169 -4.20 -11.90 8.94
CA LYS A 169 -3.85 -13.02 9.83
C LYS A 169 -2.48 -13.61 9.46
N ALA A 170 -2.21 -13.81 8.17
CA ALA A 170 -0.93 -14.33 7.68
C ALA A 170 0.26 -13.37 7.94
N CYS A 171 0.02 -12.05 7.99
CA CYS A 171 1.03 -11.05 8.35
C CYS A 171 1.53 -11.21 9.79
N GLY A 172 0.73 -11.76 10.70
CA GLY A 172 1.04 -11.85 12.12
C GLY A 172 1.30 -10.45 12.72
N ARG A 173 2.57 -10.15 13.00
CA ARG A 173 2.99 -8.84 13.55
C ARG A 173 3.37 -7.81 12.49
N ALA A 174 3.58 -8.23 11.24
CA ALA A 174 3.91 -7.32 10.16
C ALA A 174 2.71 -6.40 9.86
N HIS A 175 2.99 -5.15 9.52
CA HIS A 175 1.93 -4.22 9.08
C HIS A 175 1.43 -4.60 7.69
N LEU A 176 0.12 -4.60 7.49
CA LEU A 176 -0.51 -4.84 6.20
C LEU A 176 -0.89 -3.50 5.54
N LYS A 177 -0.27 -3.24 4.40
CA LYS A 177 -0.64 -2.15 3.48
C LYS A 177 -1.45 -2.74 2.33
N VAL A 178 -2.67 -2.25 2.12
CA VAL A 178 -3.58 -2.76 1.08
C VAL A 178 -3.59 -1.82 -0.12
N ILE A 179 -3.03 -2.28 -1.23
CA ILE A 179 -3.05 -1.59 -2.52
C ILE A 179 -4.42 -1.80 -3.17
N LEU A 180 -5.16 -0.71 -3.34
CA LEU A 180 -6.50 -0.69 -3.95
C LEU A 180 -6.45 -0.64 -5.48
N GLU A 181 -5.31 -0.20 -6.03
CA GLU A 181 -5.11 0.08 -7.46
C GLU A 181 -6.20 1.01 -8.02
N THR A 182 -6.29 2.20 -7.42
CA THR A 182 -7.35 3.18 -7.64
C THR A 182 -7.54 3.62 -9.09
N GLY A 183 -6.48 3.52 -9.92
CA GLY A 183 -6.52 3.84 -11.35
C GLY A 183 -7.47 2.95 -12.17
N GLU A 184 -7.80 1.76 -11.67
CA GLU A 184 -8.71 0.82 -12.35
C GLU A 184 -10.08 0.70 -11.69
N LEU A 185 -10.30 1.38 -10.56
CA LEU A 185 -11.61 1.36 -9.87
C LEU A 185 -12.65 2.23 -10.58
N GLY A 186 -12.22 3.17 -11.41
CA GLY A 186 -13.07 3.95 -12.32
C GLY A 186 -13.68 5.20 -11.71
N THR A 187 -14.29 5.13 -10.52
CA THR A 187 -14.95 6.28 -9.87
C THR A 187 -14.42 6.53 -8.45
N LEU A 188 -14.55 7.78 -7.98
CA LEU A 188 -14.18 8.12 -6.60
C LEU A 188 -15.06 7.43 -5.56
N ASP A 189 -16.34 7.16 -5.85
CA ASP A 189 -17.20 6.34 -4.97
C ASP A 189 -16.63 4.93 -4.77
N ARG A 190 -16.09 4.32 -5.83
CA ARG A 190 -15.47 3.00 -5.74
C ARG A 190 -14.13 3.05 -5.00
N VAL A 191 -13.36 4.13 -5.16
CA VAL A 191 -12.16 4.37 -4.35
C VAL A 191 -12.52 4.47 -2.86
N ARG A 192 -13.57 5.25 -2.53
CA ARG A 192 -14.09 5.36 -1.16
C ARG A 192 -14.50 4.00 -0.60
N LEU A 193 -15.35 3.28 -1.35
CA LEU A 193 -15.81 1.95 -0.96
C LEU A 193 -14.66 0.96 -0.74
N ALA A 194 -13.68 0.91 -1.65
CA ALA A 194 -12.51 0.04 -1.49
C ALA A 194 -11.67 0.41 -0.25
N SER A 195 -11.57 1.71 0.07
CA SER A 195 -10.89 2.20 1.27
C SER A 195 -11.60 1.72 2.54
N ASP A 196 -12.91 1.92 2.62
CA ASP A 196 -13.72 1.51 3.77
C ASP A 196 -13.63 0.00 3.98
N ILE A 197 -13.79 -0.81 2.92
CA ILE A 197 -13.65 -2.27 2.96
C ILE A 197 -12.29 -2.68 3.51
N ALA A 198 -11.20 -2.09 2.99
CA ALA A 198 -9.85 -2.47 3.41
C ALA A 198 -9.58 -2.11 4.88
N MET A 199 -10.01 -0.94 5.33
CA MET A 199 -9.86 -0.50 6.71
C MET A 199 -10.66 -1.37 7.68
N GLU A 200 -11.92 -1.64 7.36
CA GLU A 200 -12.78 -2.51 8.18
C GLU A 200 -12.29 -3.97 8.20
N ALA A 201 -11.65 -4.44 7.14
CA ALA A 201 -11.02 -5.75 7.06
C ALA A 201 -9.65 -5.84 7.79
N GLY A 202 -9.16 -4.74 8.36
CA GLY A 202 -7.98 -4.72 9.22
C GLY A 202 -6.67 -4.29 8.55
N ALA A 203 -6.73 -3.56 7.43
CA ALA A 203 -5.57 -2.88 6.87
C ALA A 203 -4.96 -1.89 7.88
N ASP A 204 -3.63 -1.89 8.03
CA ASP A 204 -2.94 -0.86 8.82
C ASP A 204 -2.64 0.38 7.96
N PHE A 205 -2.64 0.23 6.63
CA PHE A 205 -2.47 1.30 5.67
C PHE A 205 -3.26 1.00 4.40
N ILE A 206 -3.92 2.00 3.82
CA ILE A 206 -4.52 1.90 2.48
C ILE A 206 -3.61 2.61 1.47
N LYS A 207 -3.25 1.90 0.40
CA LYS A 207 -2.27 2.34 -0.60
C LYS A 207 -2.97 2.49 -1.95
N THR A 208 -2.66 3.59 -2.64
CA THR A 208 -3.33 3.95 -3.90
C THR A 208 -3.08 2.92 -4.99
N SER A 209 -1.82 2.62 -5.28
CA SER A 209 -1.43 1.96 -6.53
C SER A 209 -0.17 1.11 -6.40
N THR A 210 0.01 0.20 -7.35
CA THR A 210 1.23 -0.63 -7.49
C THR A 210 2.40 0.13 -8.10
N GLY A 211 2.12 1.26 -8.77
CA GLY A 211 3.09 1.99 -9.57
C GLY A 211 3.41 1.32 -10.92
N LYS A 212 2.69 0.26 -11.29
CA LYS A 212 2.88 -0.45 -12.58
C LYS A 212 1.87 -0.04 -13.66
N ILE A 213 0.86 0.77 -13.31
CA ILE A 213 -0.14 1.30 -14.24
C ILE A 213 -0.29 2.82 -14.10
N GLN A 214 -1.02 3.43 -15.03
CA GLN A 214 -1.43 4.84 -14.99
C GLN A 214 -2.94 4.98 -15.27
N PRO A 215 -3.65 5.93 -14.62
CA PRO A 215 -3.14 6.85 -13.61
C PRO A 215 -2.89 6.15 -12.26
N ALA A 216 -1.80 6.53 -11.59
CA ALA A 216 -1.48 6.06 -10.23
C ALA A 216 -2.16 6.95 -9.17
N ALA A 217 -1.42 7.43 -8.17
CA ALA A 217 -1.95 8.38 -7.19
C ALA A 217 -2.28 9.74 -7.82
N THR A 218 -3.50 10.24 -7.60
CA THR A 218 -3.89 11.62 -7.92
C THR A 218 -4.29 12.39 -6.65
N PRO A 219 -4.23 13.73 -6.63
CA PRO A 219 -4.67 14.52 -5.49
C PRO A 219 -6.12 14.23 -5.06
N GLU A 220 -7.02 13.98 -6.01
CA GLU A 220 -8.43 13.66 -5.77
C GLU A 220 -8.58 12.31 -5.08
N VAL A 221 -7.91 11.27 -5.60
CA VAL A 221 -7.91 9.92 -5.00
C VAL A 221 -7.36 9.99 -3.57
N VAL A 222 -6.21 10.64 -3.38
CA VAL A 222 -5.59 10.77 -2.06
C VAL A 222 -6.51 11.50 -1.09
N LEU A 223 -7.17 12.57 -1.53
CA LEU A 223 -8.12 13.31 -0.69
C LEU A 223 -9.32 12.44 -0.28
N VAL A 224 -9.87 11.63 -1.18
CA VAL A 224 -10.97 10.70 -0.86
C VAL A 224 -10.53 9.62 0.13
N MET A 225 -9.36 9.02 -0.07
CA MET A 225 -8.82 8.03 0.86
C MET A 225 -8.55 8.64 2.24
N LEU A 226 -8.04 9.87 2.31
CA LEU A 226 -7.84 10.60 3.57
C LEU A 226 -9.16 10.99 4.27
N GLN A 227 -10.29 11.02 3.56
CA GLN A 227 -11.61 11.23 4.17
C GLN A 227 -12.26 9.93 4.66
N ALA A 228 -11.73 8.77 4.26
CA ALA A 228 -12.15 7.48 4.80
C ALA A 228 -11.52 7.21 6.18
N ILE A 229 -10.26 7.64 6.36
CA ILE A 229 -9.47 7.59 7.61
C ILE A 229 -10.01 8.60 8.63
#